data_AF-A0A954XK01-F1
#
_entry.id   AF-A0A954XK01-F1
#
_cell.length_a   1.000
_cell.length_b   1.000
_cell.length_c   1.000
_cell.angle_alpha   90.00
_cell.angle_beta   90.00
_cell.angle_gamma   90.00
#
_symmetry.space_group_name_H-M   'P 1'
#
loop_
_entity.id
_entity.type
_entity.pdbx_description
1 polymer ?
#
loop_
_entity_poly.entity_id
_entity_poly.type
_entity_poly.pdbx_seq_one_letter_code
_entity_poly.pdbx_strand_id
1 'polypeptide(L)'
;MTRLLVSVRSAAEARAALAGGVDLIDVKEPNAGALGAARPDVWREVLQAVDRRRPVSVALGELLKPDAMMLTAEAAALSAESLGSNDAGLAFAKVGLAGCRRADDWRNRWQRLIGALGDSIAPVSVYYADAEN
;
A
#
# COMPACT_ATOMS: atom_id res chain seq x y z
N MET A 1 6.58 -11.67 19.63
CA MET A 1 7.21 -12.15 18.38
C MET A 1 7.33 -10.99 17.42
N THR A 2 8.50 -10.82 16.80
CA THR A 2 8.75 -9.80 15.77
C THR A 2 8.23 -10.30 14.42
N ARG A 3 7.65 -9.42 13.60
CA ARG A 3 7.21 -9.73 12.23
C ARG A 3 8.13 -9.04 11.21
N LEU A 4 8.40 -9.71 10.09
CA LEU A 4 9.24 -9.19 9.00
C LEU A 4 8.39 -8.64 7.84
N LEU A 5 8.63 -7.38 7.48
CA LEU A 5 8.10 -6.75 6.27
C LEU A 5 9.21 -6.61 5.23
N VAL A 6 8.95 -7.05 3.99
CA VAL A 6 9.89 -6.87 2.87
C VAL A 6 9.21 -6.09 1.76
N SER A 7 9.84 -4.98 1.36
CA SER A 7 9.38 -4.20 0.21
C SER A 7 9.87 -4.83 -1.10
N VAL A 8 8.97 -4.92 -2.08
CA VAL A 8 9.21 -5.52 -3.39
C VAL A 8 8.71 -4.59 -4.50
N ARG A 9 9.31 -4.75 -5.69
CA ARG A 9 8.99 -3.98 -6.89
C ARG A 9 8.36 -4.83 -8.00
N SER A 10 8.34 -6.16 -7.83
CA SER A 10 7.87 -7.08 -8.86
C SER A 10 7.39 -8.41 -8.28
N ALA A 11 6.66 -9.18 -9.09
CA ALA A 11 6.28 -10.56 -8.78
C ALA A 11 7.49 -11.49 -8.52
N ALA A 12 8.63 -11.26 -9.18
CA ALA A 12 9.84 -12.04 -8.98
C ALA A 12 10.42 -11.82 -7.58
N GLU A 13 10.51 -10.56 -7.15
CA GLU A 13 10.94 -10.21 -5.79
C GLU A 13 9.95 -10.72 -4.74
N ALA A 14 8.64 -10.66 -5.01
CA ALA A 14 7.62 -11.21 -4.12
C ALA A 14 7.81 -12.72 -3.88
N ARG A 15 8.11 -13.50 -4.93
CA ARG A 15 8.42 -14.93 -4.80
C ARG A 15 9.68 -15.18 -3.98
N ALA A 16 10.73 -14.38 -4.18
CA ALA A 16 11.95 -14.46 -3.38
C ALA A 16 11.69 -14.12 -1.90
N ALA A 17 10.91 -13.07 -1.61
CA ALA A 17 10.54 -12.70 -0.25
C ALA A 17 9.73 -13.80 0.45
N LEU A 18 8.79 -14.44 -0.27
CA LEU A 18 8.05 -15.59 0.24
C LEU A 18 8.96 -16.77 0.60
N ALA A 19 9.90 -17.12 -0.27
CA ALA A 19 10.88 -18.18 0.00
C ALA A 19 11.76 -17.85 1.22
N GLY A 20 12.02 -16.56 1.47
CA GLY A 20 12.74 -16.05 2.64
C GLY A 20 11.92 -15.98 3.93
N GLY A 21 10.64 -16.36 3.93
CA GLY A 21 9.81 -16.40 5.14
C GLY A 21 9.26 -15.04 5.59
N VAL A 22 9.06 -14.09 4.65
CA VAL A 22 8.43 -12.80 4.93
C VAL A 22 7.04 -12.95 5.59
N ASP A 23 6.70 -12.07 6.53
CA ASP A 23 5.37 -12.04 7.15
C ASP A 23 4.39 -11.10 6.43
N LEU A 24 4.90 -10.01 5.84
CA LEU A 24 4.14 -9.02 5.08
C LEU A 24 4.93 -8.52 3.87
N ILE A 25 4.34 -8.60 2.69
CA ILE A 25 4.92 -8.08 1.45
C ILE A 25 4.44 -6.65 1.23
N ASP A 26 5.34 -5.76 0.84
CA ASP A 26 5.05 -4.33 0.64
C ASP A 26 5.41 -3.90 -0.78
N VAL A 27 4.43 -3.63 -1.62
CA VAL A 27 4.66 -3.24 -3.01
C VAL A 27 4.88 -1.73 -3.07
N LYS A 28 6.08 -1.31 -3.50
CA LYS A 28 6.44 0.10 -3.67
C LYS A 28 7.41 0.31 -4.84
N GLU A 29 7.47 1.53 -5.35
CA GLU A 29 8.41 1.94 -6.39
C GLU A 29 9.34 3.05 -5.86
N PRO A 30 10.55 2.71 -5.39
CA PRO A 30 11.46 3.67 -4.76
C PRO A 30 11.92 4.78 -5.72
N ASN A 31 11.90 4.56 -7.04
CA ASN A 31 12.25 5.60 -8.02
C ASN A 31 11.18 6.71 -8.08
N ALA A 32 9.98 6.48 -7.54
CA ALA A 32 8.91 7.49 -7.41
C ALA A 32 8.88 8.19 -6.03
N GLY A 33 9.88 7.92 -5.18
CA GLY A 33 10.02 8.45 -3.82
C GLY A 33 9.99 7.35 -2.75
N ALA A 34 10.25 7.71 -1.48
CA ALA A 34 10.36 6.77 -0.37
C ALA A 34 9.10 5.89 -0.16
N LEU A 35 7.91 6.46 -0.39
CA LEU A 35 6.64 5.76 -0.44
C LEU A 35 6.00 5.77 -1.83
N GLY A 36 6.81 5.79 -2.89
CA GLY A 36 6.34 5.81 -4.27
C GLY A 36 5.43 4.62 -4.58
N ALA A 37 4.30 4.89 -5.24
CA ALA A 37 3.38 3.86 -5.67
C ALA A 37 3.92 3.13 -6.91
N ALA A 38 3.96 1.81 -6.87
CA ALA A 38 4.06 1.02 -8.09
C ALA A 38 2.75 1.13 -8.89
N ARG A 39 2.78 0.79 -10.18
CA ARG A 39 1.58 0.80 -11.01
C ARG A 39 0.59 -0.31 -10.60
N PRO A 40 -0.73 -0.13 -10.81
CA PRO A 40 -1.73 -1.14 -10.44
C PRO A 40 -1.55 -2.53 -11.11
N ASP A 41 -0.96 -2.60 -12.31
CA ASP A 41 -0.60 -3.88 -12.94
C ASP A 41 0.47 -4.64 -12.15
N VAL A 42 1.47 -3.95 -11.60
CA VAL A 42 2.46 -4.56 -10.70
C VAL A 42 1.81 -5.06 -9.42
N TRP A 43 0.82 -4.34 -8.88
CA TRP A 43 0.07 -4.80 -7.70
C TRP A 43 -0.66 -6.12 -7.99
N ARG A 44 -1.34 -6.22 -9.14
CA ARG A 44 -2.01 -7.45 -9.60
C ARG A 44 -1.02 -8.60 -9.74
N GLU A 45 0.10 -8.37 -10.43
CA GLU A 45 1.13 -9.39 -10.62
C GLU A 45 1.71 -9.90 -9.30
N VAL A 46 1.94 -8.99 -8.34
CA VAL A 46 2.41 -9.38 -7.00
C VAL A 46 1.34 -10.16 -6.25
N LEU A 47 0.07 -9.70 -6.23
CA LEU A 47 -1.02 -10.41 -5.57
C LEU A 47 -1.18 -11.83 -6.13
N GLN A 48 -1.13 -11.98 -7.45
CA GLN A 48 -1.15 -13.29 -8.13
C GLN A 48 0.06 -14.15 -7.77
N ALA A 49 1.26 -13.57 -7.77
CA ALA A 49 2.47 -14.30 -7.40
C ALA A 49 2.49 -14.71 -5.92
N VAL A 50 1.90 -13.91 -5.04
CA VAL A 50 1.79 -14.21 -3.61
C VAL A 50 0.77 -15.30 -3.35
N ASP A 51 -0.30 -15.34 -4.14
CA ASP A 51 -1.33 -16.37 -4.10
C ASP A 51 -1.84 -16.60 -2.67
N ARG A 52 -2.13 -15.49 -2.00
CA ARG A 52 -2.75 -15.47 -0.66
C ARG A 52 -1.95 -16.14 0.47
N ARG A 53 -0.69 -16.49 0.22
CA ARG A 53 0.20 -17.11 1.22
C ARG A 53 0.61 -16.14 2.32
N ARG A 54 0.65 -14.83 2.04
CA ARG A 54 0.97 -13.76 2.97
C ARG A 54 0.16 -12.51 2.66
N PRO A 55 -0.12 -11.66 3.67
CA PRO A 55 -0.75 -10.36 3.42
C PRO A 55 0.15 -9.49 2.55
N VAL A 56 -0.48 -8.68 1.72
CA VAL A 56 0.17 -7.68 0.87
C VAL A 56 -0.24 -6.28 1.31
N SER A 57 0.71 -5.37 1.32
CA SER A 57 0.49 -3.94 1.45
C SER A 57 0.94 -3.23 0.17
N VAL A 58 0.31 -2.11 -0.18
CA VAL A 58 0.73 -1.26 -1.29
C VAL A 58 1.03 0.14 -0.80
N ALA A 59 2.10 0.74 -1.32
CA ALA A 59 2.32 2.17 -1.24
C ALA A 59 1.40 2.91 -2.22
N LEU A 60 0.68 3.92 -1.76
CA LEU A 60 -0.19 4.77 -2.57
C LEU A 60 0.43 6.15 -2.88
N GLY A 61 1.70 6.38 -2.52
CA GLY A 61 2.31 7.71 -2.63
C GLY A 61 1.95 8.61 -1.45
N GLU A 62 1.84 9.91 -1.73
CA GLU A 62 1.61 10.95 -0.72
C GLU A 62 0.16 11.43 -0.73
N LEU A 63 -0.41 11.71 0.44
CA LEU A 63 -1.80 12.18 0.58
C LEU A 63 -2.09 13.46 -0.23
N LEU A 64 -1.10 14.33 -0.35
CA LEU A 64 -1.23 15.62 -1.03
C LEU A 64 -0.98 15.54 -2.55
N LYS A 65 -0.51 14.40 -3.07
CA LYS A 65 -0.34 14.24 -4.52
C LYS A 65 -1.70 14.04 -5.20
N PRO A 66 -1.85 14.55 -6.44
CA PRO A 66 -3.13 14.53 -7.16
C PRO A 66 -3.62 13.12 -7.53
N ASP A 67 -2.73 12.13 -7.58
CA ASP A 67 -3.02 10.74 -7.91
C ASP A 67 -3.48 9.89 -6.71
N ALA A 68 -3.39 10.40 -5.47
CA ALA A 68 -3.69 9.64 -4.25
C ALA A 68 -5.07 8.99 -4.28
N MET A 69 -6.12 9.75 -4.63
CA MET A 69 -7.50 9.22 -4.69
C MET A 69 -7.70 8.19 -5.82
N MET A 70 -7.01 8.36 -6.95
CA MET A 70 -7.09 7.40 -8.06
C MET A 70 -6.44 6.08 -7.65
N LEU A 71 -5.25 6.13 -7.05
CA LEU A 71 -4.54 4.95 -6.54
C LEU A 71 -5.32 4.26 -5.42
N THR A 72 -5.99 5.02 -4.56
CA THR A 72 -6.91 4.49 -3.55
C THR A 72 -8.07 3.72 -4.18
N ALA A 73 -8.72 4.28 -5.21
CA ALA A 73 -9.83 3.62 -5.89
C ALA A 73 -9.38 2.32 -6.58
N GLU A 74 -8.20 2.30 -7.20
CA GLU A 74 -7.60 1.08 -7.77
C GLU A 74 -7.34 0.01 -6.70
N ALA A 75 -6.79 0.40 -5.54
CA ALA A 75 -6.57 -0.53 -4.43
C ALA A 75 -7.88 -1.13 -3.91
N ALA A 76 -8.92 -0.29 -3.74
CA ALA A 76 -10.25 -0.75 -3.32
C ALA A 76 -10.86 -1.72 -4.33
N ALA A 77 -10.79 -1.42 -5.63
CA ALA A 77 -11.27 -2.29 -6.70
C ALA A 77 -10.57 -3.66 -6.70
N LEU A 78 -9.24 -3.67 -6.58
CA LEU A 78 -8.47 -4.91 -6.50
C LEU A 78 -8.82 -5.78 -5.28
N SER A 79 -9.06 -5.14 -4.14
CA SER A 79 -9.51 -5.87 -2.95
C SER A 79 -10.90 -6.46 -3.15
N ALA A 80 -11.80 -5.75 -3.83
CA ALA A 80 -13.16 -6.22 -4.09
C ALA A 80 -13.19 -7.42 -5.05
N GLU A 81 -12.33 -7.42 -6.08
CA GLU A 81 -12.16 -8.55 -7.02
C GLU A 81 -11.72 -9.86 -6.33
N SER A 82 -11.10 -9.75 -5.15
CA SER A 82 -10.56 -10.88 -4.38
C SER A 82 -11.55 -11.44 -3.34
N LEU A 83 -12.78 -10.93 -3.26
CA LEU A 83 -13.79 -11.31 -2.26
C LEU A 83 -14.42 -12.67 -2.58
N GLY A 84 -13.76 -13.74 -2.12
CA GLY A 84 -14.30 -15.11 -2.15
C GLY A 84 -13.83 -16.02 -1.00
N SER A 85 -12.78 -15.67 -0.28
CA SER A 85 -12.33 -16.43 0.89
C SER A 85 -11.67 -15.51 1.94
N ASN A 86 -11.64 -15.97 3.18
CA ASN A 86 -11.14 -15.25 4.36
C ASN A 86 -9.59 -15.19 4.45
N ASP A 87 -8.88 -15.39 3.34
CA ASP A 87 -7.41 -15.49 3.31
C ASP A 87 -6.73 -14.17 2.92
N ALA A 88 -5.42 -14.14 3.13
CA ALA A 88 -4.58 -12.97 2.93
C ALA A 88 -4.64 -12.44 1.48
N GLY A 89 -5.01 -11.18 1.30
CA GLY A 89 -5.00 -10.50 0.00
C GLY A 89 -4.29 -9.15 0.12
N LEU A 90 -4.83 -8.15 -0.57
CA LEU A 90 -4.46 -6.76 -0.30
C LEU A 90 -5.02 -6.35 1.08
N ALA A 91 -4.15 -6.32 2.08
CA ALA A 91 -4.52 -6.13 3.47
C ALA A 91 -4.29 -4.69 3.96
N PHE A 92 -3.33 -3.97 3.37
CA PHE A 92 -3.00 -2.61 3.80
C PHE A 92 -2.73 -1.67 2.62
N ALA A 93 -3.09 -0.41 2.82
CA ALA A 93 -2.73 0.68 1.92
C ALA A 93 -1.98 1.76 2.69
N LYS A 94 -0.73 2.04 2.29
CA LYS A 94 0.15 2.99 2.95
C LYS A 94 0.12 4.33 2.22
N VAL A 95 -0.09 5.41 2.96
CA VAL A 95 -0.11 6.77 2.43
C VAL A 95 0.84 7.64 3.23
N GLY A 96 1.71 8.33 2.51
CA GLY A 96 2.68 9.25 3.09
C GLY A 96 2.02 10.58 3.45
N LEU A 97 2.48 11.16 4.55
CA LEU A 97 1.97 12.43 5.07
C LEU A 97 2.93 13.59 4.80
N ALA A 98 3.81 13.49 3.80
CA ALA A 98 4.74 14.57 3.49
C ALA A 98 3.96 15.86 3.15
N GLY A 99 4.38 16.98 3.76
CA GLY A 99 3.76 18.28 3.55
C GLY A 99 2.41 18.50 4.26
N CYS A 100 1.78 17.47 4.84
CA CYS A 100 0.46 17.59 5.48
C CYS A 100 0.40 18.65 6.59
N ARG A 101 1.52 18.91 7.29
CA ARG A 101 1.60 19.98 8.30
C ARG A 101 1.24 21.37 7.75
N ARG A 102 1.52 21.63 6.46
CA ARG A 102 1.29 22.94 5.80
C ARG A 102 -0.05 23.03 5.09
N ALA A 103 -0.83 21.95 5.04
CA ALA A 103 -2.07 21.87 4.27
C ALA A 103 -3.28 21.84 5.21
N ASP A 104 -4.04 22.92 5.31
CA ASP A 104 -5.15 23.03 6.27
C ASP A 104 -6.25 21.97 6.09
N ASP A 105 -6.40 21.43 4.87
CA ASP A 105 -7.42 20.44 4.51
C ASP A 105 -6.94 18.97 4.60
N TRP A 106 -5.72 18.69 5.08
CA TRP A 106 -5.14 17.35 5.05
C TRP A 106 -6.02 16.30 5.75
N ARG A 107 -6.68 16.67 6.87
CA ARG A 107 -7.58 15.76 7.61
C ARG A 107 -8.79 15.37 6.77
N ASN A 108 -9.37 16.32 6.03
CA ASN A 108 -10.51 16.05 5.15
C ASN A 108 -10.10 15.16 3.97
N ARG A 109 -8.90 15.37 3.41
CA ARG A 109 -8.33 14.48 2.38
C ARG A 109 -8.14 13.06 2.91
N TRP A 110 -7.57 12.93 4.10
CA TRP A 110 -7.37 11.64 4.77
C TRP A 110 -8.68 10.89 5.01
N GLN A 111 -9.70 11.58 5.52
CA GLN A 111 -11.03 11.00 5.73
C GLN A 111 -11.68 10.50 4.44
N ARG A 112 -11.59 11.29 3.35
CA ARG A 112 -12.09 10.88 2.02
C ARG A 112 -11.34 9.65 1.50
N LEU A 113 -10.03 9.62 1.68
CA LEU A 113 -9.19 8.51 1.26
C LEU A 113 -9.57 7.22 2.00
N ILE A 114 -9.67 7.26 3.33
CA ILE A 114 -10.10 6.09 4.12
C ILE A 114 -11.50 5.64 3.69
N GLY A 115 -12.44 6.58 3.53
CA GLY A 115 -13.80 6.25 3.09
C GLY A 115 -13.84 5.56 1.72
N ALA A 116 -12.88 5.84 0.84
CA ALA A 116 -12.78 5.22 -0.47
C ALA A 116 -12.08 3.85 -0.47
N LEU A 117 -11.23 3.54 0.53
CA LEU A 117 -10.58 2.23 0.66
C LEU A 117 -11.57 1.12 1.05
N GLY A 118 -12.63 1.46 1.79
CA GLY A 118 -13.57 0.49 2.35
C GLY A 118 -12.98 -0.30 3.53
N ASP A 119 -13.75 -1.26 4.04
CA ASP A 119 -13.44 -1.95 5.31
C ASP A 119 -12.46 -3.11 5.16
N SER A 120 -12.21 -3.59 3.93
CA SER A 120 -11.35 -4.75 3.68
C SER A 120 -9.85 -4.43 3.67
N ILE A 121 -9.49 -3.15 3.54
CA ILE A 121 -8.10 -2.69 3.48
C ILE A 121 -7.83 -1.77 4.67
N ALA A 122 -6.87 -2.14 5.52
CA ALA A 122 -6.47 -1.29 6.63
C ALA A 122 -5.60 -0.10 6.13
N PRO A 123 -6.02 1.16 6.35
CA PRO A 123 -5.20 2.32 6.00
C PRO A 123 -4.01 2.44 6.96
N VAL A 124 -2.85 2.81 6.43
CA VAL A 124 -1.62 3.06 7.19
C VAL A 124 -1.10 4.45 6.85
N SER A 125 -1.10 5.34 7.83
CA SER A 125 -0.45 6.64 7.71
C SER A 125 1.06 6.49 7.92
N VAL A 126 1.84 7.06 7.01
CA VAL A 126 3.32 7.02 7.07
C VAL A 126 3.87 8.41 7.34
N TYR A 127 4.64 8.52 8.42
CA TYR A 127 5.40 9.70 8.79
C TYR A 127 6.88 9.49 8.45
N TYR A 128 7.55 10.57 8.06
CA TYR A 128 8.95 10.59 7.67
C TYR A 128 9.80 11.06 8.85
N ALA A 129 10.69 10.20 9.34
CA ALA A 129 11.51 10.50 10.52
C ALA A 129 12.51 11.65 10.29
N ASP A 130 12.85 11.90 9.03
CA ASP A 130 13.68 12.99 8.53
C ASP A 130 12.84 14.25 8.18
N ALA A 131 11.55 14.27 8.50
CA ALA A 131 10.75 15.48 8.32
C ALA A 131 11.25 16.60 9.25
N GLU A 132 11.70 17.71 8.65
CA GLU A 132 12.07 18.90 9.39
C GLU A 132 10.85 19.50 10.11
N ASN A 133 11.06 19.89 11.37
CA ASN A 133 10.07 20.59 12.20
C ASN A 133 9.86 22.05 11.76
#